data_AF-A0A2M7B6A3-F1
#
_entry.id   AF-A0A2M7B6A3-F1
#
_cell.length_a   1.000
_cell.length_b   1.000
_cell.length_c   1.000
_cell.angle_alpha   90.00
_cell.angle_beta   90.00
_cell.angle_gamma   90.00
#
_symmetry.space_group_name_H-M   'P 1'
#
loop_
_entity.id
_entity.type
_entity.pdbx_description
1 polymer ?
#
loop_
_entity_poly.entity_id
_entity_poly.type
_entity_poly.pdbx_seq_one_letter_code
_entity_poly.pdbx_strand_id
1 'polypeptide(L)' 'MEQNEQQKNLVDYHEKLRVLKFDLARGKVKNVKEIKKTKKAIARILTIINKK' A
#
# COMPACT_ATOMS: atom_id res chain seq x y z
N MET A 1 13.22 17.85 7.30
CA MET A 1 11.74 17.78 7.36
C MET A 1 11.12 16.77 6.38
N GLU A 2 11.88 16.19 5.43
CA GLU A 2 11.33 15.42 4.30
C GLU A 2 11.02 13.93 4.59
N GLN A 3 11.62 13.35 5.65
CA GLN A 3 11.46 11.92 5.99
C GLN A 3 10.03 11.57 6.45
N ASN A 4 9.33 12.51 7.10
CA ASN A 4 8.02 12.25 7.71
C ASN A 4 6.90 12.06 6.68
N GLU A 5 6.99 12.71 5.53
CA GLU A 5 5.90 12.70 4.55
C GLU A 5 5.86 11.39 3.76
N GLN A 6 7.05 10.85 3.44
CA GLN A 6 7.18 9.53 2.81
C GLN A 6 6.74 8.41 3.77
N GLN A 7 7.04 8.54 5.05
CA GLN A 7 6.57 7.60 6.08
C GLN A 7 5.06 7.67 6.28
N LYS A 8 4.46 8.87 6.30
CA LYS A 8 2.99 9.03 6.34
C LYS A 8 2.31 8.35 5.16
N ASN A 9 2.84 8.52 3.95
CA ASN A 9 2.30 7.86 2.77
C ASN A 9 2.40 6.33 2.86
N LEU A 10 3.50 5.79 3.40
CA LEU A 10 3.63 4.36 3.65
C LEU A 10 2.56 3.83 4.62
N VAL A 11 2.29 4.56 5.70
CA VAL A 11 1.24 4.19 6.67
C VAL A 11 -0.13 4.17 5.99
N ASP A 12 -0.47 5.17 5.19
CA ASP A 12 -1.73 5.25 4.44
C ASP A 12 -1.90 4.06 3.47
N TYR A 13 -0.85 3.71 2.73
CA TYR A 13 -0.88 2.55 1.83
C TYR A 13 -0.99 1.22 2.58
N HIS A 14 -0.36 1.09 3.74
CA HIS A 14 -0.49 -0.09 4.60
C HIS A 14 -1.91 -0.22 5.18
N GLU A 15 -2.52 0.89 5.58
CA GLU A 15 -3.88 0.93 6.10
C GLU A 15 -4.91 0.56 5.02
N LYS A 16 -4.77 1.12 3.81
CA LYS A 16 -5.54 0.68 2.63
C LYS A 16 -5.37 -0.80 2.34
N LEU A 17 -4.15 -1.33 2.46
CA LEU A 17 -3.91 -2.77 2.27
C LEU A 17 -4.62 -3.61 3.33
N ARG A 18 -4.69 -3.13 4.57
CA ARG A 18 -5.39 -3.80 5.67
C ARG A 18 -6.89 -3.83 5.40
N VAL A 19 -7.49 -2.69 5.04
CA VAL A 19 -8.91 -2.60 4.69
C VAL A 19 -9.24 -3.50 3.51
N LEU A 20 -8.44 -3.45 2.43
CA LEU A 20 -8.64 -4.31 1.25
C LEU A 20 -8.48 -5.81 1.58
N LYS A 21 -7.57 -6.18 2.49
CA LYS A 21 -7.45 -7.57 2.97
C LYS A 21 -8.68 -8.00 3.79
N PHE A 22 -9.20 -7.14 4.65
CA PHE A 22 -10.41 -7.42 5.42
C PHE A 22 -11.63 -7.56 4.52
N ASP A 23 -11.78 -6.68 3.54
CA ASP A 23 -12.89 -6.71 2.59
C ASP A 23 -12.81 -7.96 1.68
N LEU A 24 -11.59 -8.38 1.30
CA LEU A 24 -11.34 -9.62 0.58
C LEU A 24 -11.62 -10.86 1.43
N ALA A 25 -11.20 -10.88 2.71
CA ALA A 25 -11.49 -11.97 3.63
C ALA A 25 -12.99 -12.13 3.88
N ARG A 26 -13.74 -11.02 3.83
CA ARG A 26 -15.22 -11.01 3.92
C ARG A 26 -15.90 -11.50 2.63
N GLY A 27 -15.15 -11.79 1.56
CA GLY A 27 -15.68 -12.26 0.29
C GLY A 27 -16.45 -11.20 -0.51
N LYS A 28 -16.35 -9.92 -0.10
CA LYS A 28 -17.17 -8.82 -0.63
C LYS A 28 -16.57 -8.21 -1.90
N VAL A 29 -15.26 -8.32 -2.10
CA VAL A 29 -14.54 -7.71 -3.24
C VAL A 29 -13.93 -8.73 -4.19
N LYS A 30 -14.27 -8.57 -5.48
CA LYS A 30 -13.54 -9.15 -6.62
C LYS A 30 -12.26 -8.36 -6.98
N ASN A 31 -11.93 -7.30 -6.23
CA ASN A 31 -10.84 -6.35 -6.53
C ASN A 31 -9.45 -6.85 -6.14
N VAL A 32 -9.15 -8.14 -6.38
CA VAL A 32 -7.81 -8.74 -6.19
C VAL A 32 -6.75 -7.98 -7.01
N LYS A 33 -7.14 -7.45 -8.18
CA LYS A 33 -6.29 -6.57 -9.01
C LYS A 33 -5.85 -5.31 -8.27
N GLU A 34 -6.71 -4.73 -7.45
CA GLU A 34 -6.44 -3.49 -6.74
C GLU A 34 -5.43 -3.72 -5.61
N ILE A 35 -5.57 -4.81 -4.86
CA ILE A 35 -4.58 -5.25 -3.86
C ILE A 35 -3.20 -5.43 -4.51
N LYS A 36 -3.15 -6.04 -5.69
CA LYS A 36 -1.90 -6.24 -6.43
C LYS A 36 -1.30 -4.91 -6.89
N LYS A 37 -2.13 -3.94 -7.32
CA LYS A 37 -1.70 -2.57 -7.63
C LYS A 37 -1.15 -1.85 -6.40
N THR A 38 -1.85 -1.89 -5.26
CA THR A 38 -1.43 -1.25 -4.01
C THR A 38 -0.11 -1.82 -3.51
N LYS A 39 0.07 -3.15 -3.53
CA LYS A 39 1.37 -3.79 -3.22
C LYS A 39 2.49 -3.31 -4.15
N LYS A 40 2.21 -3.19 -5.46
CA LYS A 40 3.20 -2.74 -6.45
C LYS A 40 3.55 -1.26 -6.27
N ALA A 41 2.60 -0.41 -5.84
CA ALA A 41 2.85 0.98 -5.50
C ALA A 41 3.80 1.10 -4.29
N ILE A 42 3.54 0.36 -3.21
CA ILE A 42 4.42 0.30 -2.03
C ILE A 42 5.83 -0.14 -2.42
N ALA A 43 5.96 -1.20 -3.21
CA ALA A 43 7.25 -1.71 -3.67
C ALA A 43 8.04 -0.66 -4.49
N ARG A 44 7.36 0.12 -5.34
CA ARG A 44 7.99 1.21 -6.10
C ARG A 44 8.48 2.33 -5.19
N ILE A 45 7.67 2.74 -4.21
CA ILE A 45 8.04 3.78 -3.25
C ILE A 45 9.27 3.34 -2.44
N LEU A 46 9.26 2.11 -1.91
CA LEU A 46 10.39 1.53 -1.20
C LEU A 46 11.65 1.44 -2.08
N THR A 47 11.49 1.07 -3.36
CA THR A 47 12.61 1.02 -4.31
C THR A 47 13.22 2.40 -4.54
N ILE A 48 12.39 3.44 -4.67
CA ILE A 48 12.86 4.83 -4.83
C ILE A 48 13.58 5.30 -3.58
N ILE A 49 13.06 4.99 -2.39
CA ILE A 49 13.71 5.31 -1.11
C ILE A 49 15.06 4.60 -0.99
N ASN A 50 15.14 3.32 -1.39
CA ASN A 50 16.36 2.51 -1.27
C ASN A 50 17.40 2.75 -2.38
N LYS A 51 17.03 3.41 -3.48
CA LYS A 51 17.96 3.83 -4.55
C LYS A 51 18.59 5.19 -4.29
N LYS A 52 18.16 5.88 -3.23
CA LYS A 52 18.73 7.15 -2.75
C LYS A 52 19.84 6.85 -1.76
#